data_AF-Q465B3-F1
#
_entry.id   AF-Q465B3-F1
#
_cell.length_a   1.000
_cell.length_b   1.000
_cell.length_c   1.000
_cell.angle_alpha   90.00
_cell.angle_beta   90.00
_cell.angle_gamma   90.00
#
_symmetry.space_group_name_H-M   'P 1'
#
loop_
_entity.id
_entity.type
_entity.pdbx_description
1 polymer ?
#
loop_
_entity_poly.entity_id
_entity_poly.type
_entity_poly.pdbx_seq_one_letter_code
_entity_poly.pdbx_strand_id
1 'polypeptide(L)'
;MKEKAKPTKIAVVRCDIVSETCPGVGCFKAFNERKSHFETYDENTQIIAFFTCGGCSGRRVYRLVNALKKYDLDAVHLSSCMLMEDTYPKCPNLDNIKKTIQDAGIQVVEGTHH
;
A
#
# COMPACT_ATOMS: atom_id res chain seq x y z
N MET A 1 -0.54 16.49 -30.07
CA MET A 1 0.30 15.98 -28.97
C MET A 1 -0.66 15.54 -27.88
N LYS A 2 -0.73 14.24 -27.52
CA LYS A 2 -1.62 13.80 -26.43
C LYS A 2 -1.05 14.31 -25.11
N GLU A 3 -1.79 15.18 -24.42
CA GLU A 3 -1.53 15.54 -23.03
C GLU A 3 -1.38 14.23 -22.23
N LYS A 4 -0.17 13.97 -21.71
CA LYS A 4 0.04 12.83 -20.81
C LYS A 4 -0.63 13.18 -19.49
N ALA A 5 -1.75 12.51 -19.19
CA ALA A 5 -2.41 12.62 -17.90
C ALA A 5 -1.38 12.44 -16.76
N LYS A 6 -1.54 13.21 -15.68
CA LYS A 6 -0.70 13.10 -14.47
C LYS A 6 -0.75 11.65 -13.98
N PRO A 7 0.39 10.99 -13.74
CA PRO A 7 0.37 9.61 -13.33
C PRO A 7 -0.16 9.46 -11.91
N THR A 8 -1.01 8.47 -11.69
CA THR A 8 -1.47 8.11 -10.35
C THR A 8 -0.30 7.54 -9.55
N LYS A 9 -0.08 8.03 -8.34
CA LYS A 9 1.05 7.62 -7.48
C LYS A 9 0.53 6.93 -6.24
N ILE A 10 0.90 5.66 -6.10
CA ILE A 10 0.45 4.82 -5.00
C ILE A 10 1.62 4.37 -4.14
N ALA A 11 1.32 4.01 -2.90
CA ALA A 11 2.24 3.29 -2.04
C ALA A 11 1.63 1.99 -1.55
N VAL A 12 2.47 1.05 -1.12
CA VAL A 12 2.02 -0.18 -0.46
C VAL A 12 2.63 -0.24 0.94
N VAL A 13 1.78 -0.43 1.94
CA VAL A 13 2.21 -0.78 3.29
C VAL A 13 2.06 -2.29 3.51
N ARG A 14 3.07 -2.89 4.13
CA ARG A 14 3.15 -4.32 4.40
C ARG A 14 3.31 -4.66 5.88
N CYS A 15 2.95 -5.89 6.22
CA CYS A 15 3.26 -6.46 7.54
C CYS A 15 4.78 -6.55 7.71
N ASP A 16 5.27 -6.04 8.84
CA ASP A 16 6.69 -6.04 9.20
C ASP A 16 7.23 -7.46 9.36
N ILE A 17 6.51 -8.32 10.10
CA ILE A 17 6.88 -9.72 10.34
C ILE A 17 6.97 -10.49 9.02
N VAL A 18 5.95 -10.37 8.17
CA VAL A 18 5.92 -11.11 6.89
C VAL A 18 6.98 -10.58 5.92
N SER A 19 7.38 -9.30 6.03
CA SER A 19 8.39 -8.73 5.13
C SER A 19 9.78 -9.32 5.30
N GLU A 20 10.09 -9.93 6.45
CA GLU A 20 11.36 -10.61 6.71
C GLU A 20 11.55 -11.84 5.80
N THR A 21 10.45 -12.48 5.39
CA THR A 21 10.46 -13.68 4.53
C THR A 21 9.76 -13.47 3.19
N CYS A 22 9.09 -12.33 2.99
CA CYS A 22 8.41 -11.98 1.76
C CYS A 22 9.04 -10.74 1.11
N PRO A 23 9.76 -10.88 -0.01
CA PRO A 23 10.31 -9.73 -0.75
C PRO A 23 9.23 -8.91 -1.47
N GLY A 24 7.99 -9.40 -1.54
CA GLY A 24 6.87 -8.67 -2.16
C GLY A 24 6.64 -9.01 -3.62
N VAL A 25 7.24 -10.08 -4.14
CA VAL A 25 7.14 -10.52 -5.54
C VAL A 25 5.68 -10.61 -6.01
N GLY A 26 4.77 -11.19 -5.21
CA GLY A 26 3.35 -11.27 -5.56
C GLY A 26 2.69 -9.90 -5.70
N CYS A 27 2.99 -8.95 -4.79
CA CYS A 27 2.47 -7.59 -4.85
C CYS A 27 2.96 -6.86 -6.11
N PHE A 28 4.27 -6.94 -6.41
CA PHE A 28 4.83 -6.31 -7.59
C PHE A 28 4.36 -6.97 -8.89
N LYS A 29 4.21 -8.30 -8.91
CA LYS A 29 3.68 -9.02 -10.06
C LYS A 29 2.24 -8.58 -10.37
N ALA A 30 1.37 -8.53 -9.37
CA ALA A 30 -0.01 -8.06 -9.56
C ALA A 30 -0.07 -6.61 -10.03
N PHE A 31 0.81 -5.74 -9.50
CA PHE A 31 0.92 -4.37 -10.00
C PHE A 31 1.39 -4.33 -11.46
N ASN A 32 2.51 -4.96 -11.78
CA ASN A 32 3.11 -4.94 -13.13
C ASN A 32 2.18 -5.54 -14.19
N GLU A 33 1.42 -6.57 -13.82
CA GLU A 33 0.44 -7.23 -14.71
C GLU A 33 -0.95 -6.57 -14.66
N ARG A 34 -1.15 -5.54 -13.83
CA ARG A 34 -2.45 -4.86 -13.60
C ARG A 34 -3.59 -5.84 -13.29
N LYS A 35 -3.37 -6.68 -12.27
CA LYS A 35 -4.32 -7.71 -11.82
C LYS A 35 -4.81 -7.46 -10.40
N SER A 36 -5.90 -8.12 -10.03
CA SER A 36 -6.46 -8.09 -8.67
C SER A 36 -6.78 -6.64 -8.26
N HIS A 37 -6.29 -6.19 -7.12
CA HIS A 37 -6.54 -4.83 -6.63
C HIS A 37 -5.84 -3.73 -7.43
N PHE A 38 -5.16 -4.06 -8.53
CA PHE A 38 -4.55 -3.10 -9.43
C PHE A 38 -5.23 -2.98 -10.82
N GLU A 39 -6.33 -3.68 -11.06
CA GLU A 39 -7.03 -3.70 -12.37
C GLU A 39 -7.58 -2.33 -12.80
N THR A 40 -7.92 -1.48 -11.84
CA THR A 40 -8.50 -0.16 -12.11
C THR A 40 -7.45 0.92 -12.39
N TYR A 41 -6.16 0.62 -12.23
CA TYR A 41 -5.09 1.57 -12.47
C TYR A 41 -4.65 1.58 -13.92
N ASP A 42 -4.37 2.77 -14.43
CA ASP A 42 -3.82 2.97 -15.76
C ASP A 42 -2.38 2.43 -15.88
N GLU A 43 -1.87 2.39 -17.12
CA GLU A 43 -0.49 1.97 -17.40
C GLU A 43 0.56 2.94 -16.85
N ASN A 44 0.20 4.22 -16.65
CA ASN A 44 1.15 5.24 -16.22
C ASN A 44 1.32 5.28 -14.68
N THR A 45 0.43 4.58 -13.94
CA THR A 45 0.41 4.52 -12.48
C THR A 45 1.75 4.01 -11.96
N GLN A 46 2.22 4.60 -10.86
CA GLN A 46 3.52 4.33 -10.25
C GLN A 46 3.38 3.92 -8.79
N ILE A 47 4.05 2.83 -8.40
CA ILE A 47 4.36 2.59 -6.99
C ILE A 47 5.54 3.49 -6.62
N ILE A 48 5.28 4.54 -5.85
CA ILE A 48 6.32 5.49 -5.40
C ILE A 48 6.94 5.11 -4.06
N ALA A 49 6.31 4.20 -3.31
CA ALA A 49 6.85 3.69 -2.05
C ALA A 49 6.32 2.29 -1.72
N PHE A 50 7.19 1.49 -1.11
CA PHE A 50 6.87 0.13 -0.67
C PHE A 50 7.55 -0.09 0.69
N PHE A 51 6.77 -0.09 1.76
CA PHE A 51 7.30 -0.03 3.13
C PHE A 51 6.51 -0.88 4.11
N THR A 52 7.07 -1.10 5.30
CA THR A 52 6.44 -1.89 6.36
C THR A 52 5.74 -1.01 7.39
N CYS A 53 4.74 -1.55 8.07
CA CYS A 53 4.10 -0.87 9.21
C CYS A 53 5.05 -0.71 10.42
N GLY A 54 6.16 -1.45 10.46
CA GLY A 54 7.15 -1.41 11.55
C GLY A 54 6.68 -2.02 12.87
N GLY A 55 5.69 -2.93 12.83
CA GLY A 55 5.15 -3.62 14.02
C GLY A 55 4.36 -2.72 14.99
N CYS A 56 4.18 -1.43 14.68
CA CYS A 56 3.58 -0.44 15.58
C CYS A 56 2.11 -0.13 15.21
N SER A 57 1.35 0.47 16.13
CA SER A 57 -0.05 0.90 15.98
C SER A 57 -0.29 2.07 15.01
N GLY A 58 0.55 2.22 13.98
CA GLY A 58 0.41 3.24 12.93
C GLY A 58 1.42 4.39 13.02
N ARG A 59 2.23 4.53 14.06
CA ARG A 59 3.19 5.65 14.19
C ARG A 59 4.18 5.77 13.04
N ARG A 60 4.72 4.64 12.56
CA ARG A 60 5.60 4.61 11.38
C ARG A 60 4.83 4.97 10.11
N VAL A 61 3.64 4.42 9.95
CA VAL A 61 2.74 4.69 8.82
C VAL A 61 2.43 6.19 8.74
N TYR A 62 2.04 6.82 9.85
CA TYR A 62 1.82 8.27 9.93
C TYR A 62 3.00 9.08 9.40
N ARG A 63 4.22 8.77 9.88
CA ARG A 63 5.42 9.52 9.48
C ARG A 63 5.71 9.36 7.99
N LEU A 64 5.62 8.14 7.47
CA LEU A 64 5.93 7.84 6.08
C LEU A 64 4.86 8.38 5.13
N VAL A 65 3.58 8.21 5.44
CA VAL A 65 2.47 8.76 4.62
C VAL A 65 2.56 10.28 4.55
N ASN A 66 2.78 10.98 5.67
CA ASN A 66 2.95 12.43 5.64
C ASN A 66 4.20 12.87 4.88
N ALA A 67 5.30 12.12 4.95
CA ALA A 67 6.47 12.38 4.13
C ALA A 67 6.23 12.14 2.64
N LEU A 68 5.31 11.22 2.28
CA LEU A 68 4.95 10.89 0.90
C LEU A 68 3.99 11.90 0.25
N LYS A 69 3.22 12.66 1.04
CA LYS A 69 2.32 13.72 0.52
C LYS A 69 3.03 14.72 -0.39
N LYS A 70 4.26 15.12 -0.05
CA LYS A 70 5.07 16.05 -0.87
C LYS A 70 5.48 15.49 -2.24
N TYR A 71 5.24 14.19 -2.47
CA TYR A 71 5.48 13.52 -3.74
C TYR A 71 4.17 13.18 -4.48
N ASP A 72 3.06 13.85 -4.14
CA ASP A 72 1.72 13.63 -4.70
C ASP A 72 1.20 12.20 -4.50
N LEU A 73 1.32 11.65 -3.28
CA LEU A 73 0.71 10.35 -2.98
C LEU A 73 -0.82 10.42 -3.10
N ASP A 74 -1.42 9.60 -3.95
CA ASP A 74 -2.87 9.54 -4.17
C ASP A 74 -3.54 8.45 -3.31
N ALA A 75 -2.92 7.27 -3.22
CA ALA A 75 -3.48 6.13 -2.49
C ALA A 75 -2.42 5.25 -1.80
N VAL A 76 -2.82 4.58 -0.72
CA VAL A 76 -2.02 3.54 -0.05
C VAL A 76 -2.77 2.22 -0.06
N HIS A 77 -2.11 1.19 -0.57
CA HIS A 77 -2.57 -0.19 -0.48
C HIS A 77 -2.15 -0.83 0.84
N LEU A 78 -3.09 -1.41 1.57
CA LEU A 78 -2.81 -2.39 2.62
C LEU A 78 -2.56 -3.74 1.96
N SER A 79 -1.36 -4.29 2.08
CA SER A 79 -1.02 -5.54 1.42
C SER A 79 -1.88 -6.73 1.87
N SER A 80 -2.08 -7.72 1.00
CA SER A 80 -2.86 -8.92 1.31
C SER A 80 -2.43 -9.63 2.61
N CYS A 81 -1.13 -9.63 2.95
CA CYS A 81 -0.64 -10.26 4.18
C CYS A 81 -1.04 -9.54 5.48
N MET A 82 -1.56 -8.31 5.39
CA MET A 82 -2.14 -7.61 6.54
C MET A 82 -3.62 -7.91 6.73
N LEU A 83 -4.30 -8.43 5.69
CA LEU A 83 -5.75 -8.61 5.63
C LEU A 83 -6.16 -10.08 5.77
N MET A 84 -5.32 -11.01 5.33
CA MET A 84 -5.61 -12.44 5.37
C MET A 84 -5.36 -13.02 6.76
N GLU A 85 -6.41 -13.51 7.41
CA GLU A 85 -6.37 -14.09 8.76
C GLU A 85 -6.04 -15.60 8.76
N ASP A 86 -6.30 -16.32 7.66
CA ASP A 86 -6.11 -17.77 7.59
C ASP A 86 -4.63 -18.18 7.37
N THR A 87 -3.88 -17.35 6.63
CA THR A 87 -2.51 -17.64 6.21
C THR A 87 -1.46 -16.90 7.05
N TYR A 88 -1.84 -15.79 7.66
CA TYR A 88 -0.91 -14.92 8.40
C TYR A 88 -1.46 -14.58 9.79
N PRO A 89 -0.58 -14.30 10.77
CA PRO A 89 -1.02 -13.80 12.06
C PRO A 89 -1.89 -12.55 11.90
N LYS A 90 -3.08 -12.57 12.50
CA LYS A 90 -4.00 -11.44 12.49
C LYS A 90 -3.30 -10.18 12.98
N CYS A 91 -3.35 -9.12 12.17
CA CYS A 91 -2.72 -7.85 12.54
C CYS A 91 -3.53 -7.17 13.66
N PRO A 92 -2.94 -6.95 14.85
CA PRO A 92 -3.66 -6.31 15.97
C PRO A 92 -3.88 -4.80 15.75
N ASN A 93 -3.24 -4.22 14.74
CA ASN A 93 -3.17 -2.79 14.51
C ASN A 93 -3.81 -2.35 13.19
N LEU A 94 -4.51 -3.25 12.49
CA LEU A 94 -5.01 -2.99 11.14
C LEU A 94 -5.91 -1.75 11.08
N ASP A 95 -6.90 -1.66 11.97
CA ASP A 95 -7.84 -0.55 12.02
C ASP A 95 -7.13 0.78 12.34
N ASN A 96 -6.17 0.75 13.27
CA ASN A 96 -5.38 1.93 13.62
C ASN A 96 -4.51 2.40 12.43
N ILE A 97 -3.93 1.47 11.68
CA ILE A 97 -3.16 1.77 10.47
C ILE A 97 -4.07 2.38 9.39
N LYS A 98 -5.23 1.77 9.14
CA LYS A 98 -6.22 2.26 8.19
C LYS A 98 -6.66 3.68 8.55
N LYS A 99 -7.07 3.90 9.80
CA LYS A 99 -7.47 5.20 10.32
C LYS A 99 -6.34 6.23 10.19
N THR A 100 -5.10 5.86 10.50
CA THR A 100 -3.94 6.76 10.36
C THR A 100 -3.77 7.30 8.94
N ILE A 101 -4.02 6.46 7.92
CA ILE A 101 -3.91 6.85 6.51
C ILE A 101 -5.09 7.74 6.11
N GLN A 102 -6.30 7.37 6.55
CA GLN A 102 -7.52 8.14 6.29
C GLN A 102 -7.48 9.53 6.94
N ASP A 103 -7.03 9.63 8.19
CA ASP A 103 -6.84 10.89 8.91
C ASP A 103 -5.77 11.78 8.25
N ALA A 104 -4.85 11.18 7.48
CA ALA A 104 -3.92 11.91 6.64
C ALA A 104 -4.55 12.41 5.33
N GLY A 105 -5.82 12.12 5.05
CA GLY A 105 -6.51 12.53 3.82
C GLY A 105 -6.06 11.74 2.59
N ILE A 106 -5.53 10.53 2.77
CA ILE A 106 -5.06 9.66 1.67
C ILE A 106 -6.03 8.50 1.50
N GLN A 107 -6.33 8.14 0.25
CA GLN A 107 -7.19 7.01 -0.06
C GLN A 107 -6.53 5.71 0.42
N VAL A 108 -7.31 4.87 1.10
CA VAL A 108 -6.89 3.50 1.46
C VAL A 108 -7.52 2.53 0.48
N VAL A 109 -6.69 1.65 -0.07
CA VAL A 109 -7.13 0.49 -0.85
C VAL A 109 -6.74 -0.76 -0.08
N GLU A 110 -7.69 -1.68 0.10
CA GLU A 110 -7.45 -2.93 0.81
C GLU A 110 -7.10 -4.01 -0.21
N GLY A 111 -5.91 -4.58 -0.07
CA GLY A 111 -5.45 -5.70 -0.89
C GLY A 111 -4.38 -5.32 -1.91
N THR A 112 -3.68 -6.36 -2.40
CA THR A 112 -2.74 -6.24 -3.51
C THR A 112 -2.96 -7.33 -4.55
N HIS A 113 -2.63 -8.59 -4.25
CA HIS A 113 -2.52 -9.68 -5.24
C HIS A 113 -3.41 -10.90 -4.93
N HIS A 114 -4.24 -10.78 -3.89
CA HIS A 114 -5.31 -11.69 -3.54
C HIS A 114 -6.56 -10.86 -3.39
#